data_AF-A0A2E0TCR5-F1
#
_entry.id   AF-A0A2E0TCR5-F1
#
_cell.length_a   1.000
_cell.length_b   1.000
_cell.length_c   1.000
_cell.angle_alpha   90.00
_cell.angle_beta   90.00
_cell.angle_gamma   90.00
#
_symmetry.space_group_name_H-M   'P 1'
#
loop_
_entity.id
_entity.type
_entity.pdbx_description
1 polymer ?
#
loop_
_entity_poly.entity_id
_entity_poly.type
_entity_poly.pdbx_seq_one_letter_code
_entity_poly.pdbx_strand_id
1 'polypeptide(L)'
;MAMRLEERRLGAGTGERVALVVTPESAVRVARERLEELRHDPRPSPLDEALVAHVRAHGDADRIVVFRGHDPAGEGSWGFDPSLTDAEVDELAYRLVQSELPTYRRLVALGVFALVHVEWGPREVKAYRAATERLLSDLEEQSVPEVDADPREVAVDRVDRWVLRHLTHFYTDGFEEVFRSILLAHLASFEQRIPHLRAMVADLPDDALA
;
A
#
# COMPACT_ATOMS: atom_id res chain seq x y z
N MET A 1 11.19 14.44 6.22
CA MET A 1 10.11 13.59 5.68
C MET A 1 8.93 14.51 5.43
N ALA A 2 8.36 14.55 4.22
CA ALA A 2 7.26 15.47 3.87
C ALA A 2 5.87 14.89 4.21
N MET A 3 5.82 13.97 5.18
CA MET A 3 4.64 13.21 5.54
C MET A 3 4.55 13.14 7.05
N ARG A 4 3.36 13.37 7.59
CA ARG A 4 3.00 13.23 9.00
C ARG A 4 2.27 11.91 9.22
N LEU A 5 2.63 11.20 10.28
CA LEU A 5 1.96 9.99 10.73
C LEU A 5 1.14 10.30 11.99
N GLU A 6 -0.14 9.94 12.00
CA GLU A 6 -1.05 10.17 13.12
C GLU A 6 -1.97 8.96 13.31
N GLU A 7 -2.15 8.50 14.55
CA GLU A 7 -3.13 7.46 14.86
C GLU A 7 -4.54 8.05 15.01
N ARG A 8 -5.50 7.42 14.35
CA ARG A 8 -6.93 7.72 14.46
C ARG A 8 -7.67 6.46 14.87
N ARG A 9 -8.66 6.60 15.75
CA ARG A 9 -9.49 5.48 16.17
C ARG A 9 -10.71 5.37 15.27
N LEU A 10 -11.00 4.14 14.84
CA LEU A 10 -12.14 3.78 14.01
C LEU A 10 -13.13 2.96 14.85
N GLY A 11 -14.39 3.43 14.89
CA GLY A 11 -15.48 2.82 15.67
C GLY A 11 -15.62 3.38 17.10
N ALA A 12 -16.59 2.84 17.84
CA ALA A 12 -16.82 3.14 19.26
C ALA A 12 -17.22 1.87 20.01
N GLY A 13 -16.45 1.49 21.05
CA GLY A 13 -16.74 0.33 21.92
C GLY A 13 -15.87 -0.91 21.64
N THR A 14 -16.36 -2.10 22.00
CA THR A 14 -15.67 -3.38 21.75
C THR A 14 -15.59 -3.62 20.24
N GLY A 15 -14.39 -3.52 19.67
CA GLY A 15 -14.16 -3.55 18.22
C GLY A 15 -13.49 -2.29 17.65
N GLU A 16 -13.08 -1.34 18.50
CA GLU A 16 -12.27 -0.19 18.08
C GLU A 16 -10.98 -0.66 17.38
N ARG A 17 -10.65 -0.01 16.27
CA ARG A 17 -9.41 -0.25 15.52
C ARG A 17 -8.60 1.01 15.45
N VAL A 18 -7.28 0.85 15.36
CA VAL A 18 -6.36 1.95 15.12
C VAL A 18 -6.07 2.01 13.63
N ALA A 19 -6.31 3.18 13.05
CA ALA A 19 -5.87 3.51 11.72
C ALA A 19 -4.66 4.44 11.82
N LEU A 20 -3.59 4.10 11.12
CA LEU A 20 -2.43 4.96 10.97
C LEU A 20 -2.64 5.84 9.73
N VAL A 21 -2.79 7.15 9.94
CA VAL A 21 -3.04 8.11 8.89
C VAL A 21 -1.74 8.78 8.48
N VAL A 22 -1.36 8.62 7.22
CA VAL A 22 -0.21 9.26 6.57
C VAL A 22 -0.70 10.45 5.77
N THR A 23 -0.27 11.66 6.15
CA THR A 23 -0.73 12.92 5.54
C THR A 23 0.45 13.71 4.97
N PRO A 24 0.41 14.20 3.72
CA PRO A 24 1.47 15.06 3.20
C PRO A 24 1.53 16.38 3.96
N GLU A 25 2.72 16.83 4.33
CA GLU A 25 2.96 18.14 4.98
C GLU A 25 3.37 19.23 3.97
N SER A 26 3.63 18.83 2.72
CA SER A 26 3.95 19.74 1.62
C SER A 26 3.52 19.12 0.28
N ALA A 27 3.64 19.89 -0.81
CA ALA A 27 3.41 19.35 -2.14
C ALA A 27 4.52 18.36 -2.53
N VAL A 28 4.18 17.08 -2.53
CA VAL A 28 4.99 15.97 -3.01
C VAL A 28 4.57 15.66 -4.45
N ARG A 29 5.51 15.82 -5.39
CA ARG A 29 5.32 15.43 -6.79
C ARG A 29 6.32 14.34 -7.14
N VAL A 30 5.79 13.18 -7.49
CA VAL A 30 6.63 12.07 -7.95
C VAL A 30 6.95 12.30 -9.42
N ALA A 31 8.19 12.67 -9.68
CA ALA A 31 8.65 13.17 -10.96
C ALA A 31 9.50 12.16 -11.73
N ARG A 32 10.01 12.56 -12.90
CA ARG A 32 10.78 11.71 -13.82
C ARG A 32 12.05 11.16 -13.17
N GLU A 33 12.65 11.94 -12.28
CA GLU A 33 13.82 11.53 -11.50
C GLU A 33 13.54 10.24 -10.72
N ARG A 34 12.36 10.13 -10.08
CA ARG A 34 11.97 8.92 -9.35
C ARG A 34 11.72 7.74 -10.29
N LEU A 35 11.18 7.99 -11.48
CA LEU A 35 11.05 6.97 -12.51
C LEU A 35 12.42 6.42 -12.94
N GLU A 36 13.40 7.30 -13.18
CA GLU A 36 14.76 6.88 -13.52
C GLU A 36 15.43 6.12 -12.36
N GLU A 37 15.27 6.55 -11.11
CA GLU A 37 15.76 5.81 -9.94
C GLU A 37 15.20 4.38 -9.93
N LEU A 38 13.88 4.23 -10.06
CA LEU A 38 13.20 2.94 -10.03
C LEU A 38 13.49 2.05 -11.25
N ARG A 39 14.00 2.61 -12.34
CA ARG A 39 14.53 1.83 -13.47
C ARG A 39 15.84 1.12 -13.12
N HIS A 40 16.65 1.73 -12.26
CA HIS A 40 17.95 1.19 -11.86
C HIS A 40 17.88 0.41 -10.56
N ASP A 41 17.01 0.82 -9.65
CA ASP A 41 16.96 0.34 -8.28
C ASP A 41 15.53 0.35 -7.72
N PRO A 42 14.84 -0.80 -7.69
CA PRO A 42 13.45 -0.90 -7.26
C PRO A 42 13.28 -0.88 -5.73
N ARG A 43 14.26 -0.35 -4.98
CA ARG A 43 14.19 -0.33 -3.52
C ARG A 43 13.04 0.54 -3.00
N PRO A 44 12.42 0.13 -1.86
CA PRO A 44 11.43 0.92 -1.16
C PRO A 44 11.91 2.33 -0.84
N SER A 45 10.97 3.26 -0.74
CA SER A 45 11.28 4.65 -0.38
C SER A 45 11.62 4.78 1.12
N PRO A 46 12.31 5.86 1.54
CA PRO A 46 12.51 6.13 2.96
C PRO A 46 11.22 6.27 3.77
N LEU A 47 10.10 6.64 3.13
CA LEU A 47 8.78 6.71 3.76
C LEU A 47 8.28 5.31 4.12
N ASP A 48 8.50 4.33 3.25
CA ASP A 48 8.10 2.94 3.46
C ASP A 48 8.80 2.33 4.68
N GLU A 49 10.11 2.59 4.81
CA GLU A 49 10.88 2.17 5.99
C GLU A 49 10.39 2.87 7.26
N ALA A 50 10.09 4.18 7.18
CA ALA A 50 9.54 4.92 8.32
C ALA A 50 8.16 4.39 8.74
N LEU A 51 7.33 3.99 7.79
CA LEU A 51 6.02 3.40 8.02
C LEU A 51 6.14 2.03 8.72
N VAL A 52 6.99 1.15 8.21
CA VAL A 52 7.27 -0.17 8.83
C VAL A 52 7.82 0.02 10.24
N ALA A 53 8.77 0.93 10.44
CA ALA A 53 9.33 1.22 11.75
C ALA A 53 8.27 1.76 12.73
N HIS A 54 7.39 2.65 12.27
CA HIS A 54 6.31 3.20 13.08
C HIS A 54 5.32 2.10 13.53
N VAL A 55 4.83 1.28 12.59
CA VAL A 55 3.91 0.18 12.91
C VAL A 55 4.56 -0.80 13.89
N ARG A 56 5.83 -1.17 13.66
CA ARG A 56 6.58 -2.08 14.54
C ARG A 56 6.72 -1.55 15.97
N ALA A 57 6.97 -0.25 16.13
CA ALA A 57 7.19 0.37 17.43
C ALA A 57 5.94 0.40 18.33
N HIS A 58 4.74 0.39 17.73
CA HIS A 58 3.49 0.57 18.47
C HIS A 58 2.74 -0.73 18.77
N GLY A 59 3.25 -1.89 18.30
CA GLY A 59 2.94 -3.23 18.84
C GLY A 59 1.51 -3.75 18.68
N ASP A 60 0.53 -2.93 18.31
CA ASP A 60 -0.85 -3.41 18.11
C ASP A 60 -0.99 -4.05 16.73
N ALA A 61 -1.39 -5.32 16.73
CA ALA A 61 -1.87 -6.00 15.53
C ALA A 61 -3.24 -5.44 15.12
N ASP A 62 -3.60 -5.63 13.85
CA ASP A 62 -4.91 -5.27 13.26
C ASP A 62 -5.08 -3.77 13.01
N ARG A 63 -4.21 -3.24 12.14
CA ARG A 63 -4.22 -1.83 11.74
C ARG A 63 -4.67 -1.65 10.29
N ILE A 64 -5.30 -0.52 10.04
CA ILE A 64 -5.49 0.03 8.69
C ILE A 64 -4.46 1.15 8.52
N VAL A 65 -3.80 1.24 7.37
CA VAL A 65 -3.02 2.43 7.01
C VAL A 65 -3.81 3.25 6.01
N VAL A 66 -3.97 4.54 6.26
CA VAL A 66 -4.69 5.46 5.39
C VAL A 66 -3.73 6.50 4.84
N PHE A 67 -3.51 6.51 3.53
CA PHE A 67 -2.72 7.51 2.82
C PHE A 67 -3.62 8.60 2.28
N ARG A 68 -3.41 9.83 2.76
CA ARG A 68 -4.14 11.00 2.28
C ARG A 68 -3.46 11.61 1.07
N GLY A 69 -4.26 11.99 0.07
CA GLY A 69 -3.81 12.78 -1.07
C GLY A 69 -3.58 14.24 -0.73
N HIS A 70 -4.27 14.78 0.28
CA HIS A 70 -4.18 16.17 0.70
C HIS A 70 -4.18 16.32 2.22
N ASP A 71 -3.55 17.38 2.72
CA ASP A 71 -3.79 17.80 4.09
C ASP A 71 -5.13 18.55 4.22
N PRO A 72 -5.68 18.67 5.44
CA PRO A 72 -6.93 19.43 5.66
C PRO A 72 -6.86 20.92 5.32
N ALA A 73 -5.67 21.53 5.34
CA ALA A 73 -5.45 22.94 5.07
C ALA A 73 -5.25 23.23 3.56
N GLY A 74 -5.06 22.20 2.74
CA GLY A 74 -4.73 22.27 1.32
C GLY A 74 -3.26 22.63 1.03
N GLU A 75 -2.38 22.65 2.03
CA GLU A 75 -0.97 23.06 1.87
C GLU A 75 -0.08 21.90 1.40
N GLY A 76 -0.41 20.69 1.86
CA GLY A 76 0.18 19.41 1.51
C GLY A 76 -0.63 18.66 0.45
N SER A 77 0.07 18.07 -0.51
CA SER A 77 -0.57 17.24 -1.53
C SER A 77 0.39 16.19 -2.08
N TRP A 78 -0.12 15.01 -2.40
CA TRP A 78 0.62 13.99 -3.13
C TRP A 78 0.05 13.84 -4.55
N GLY A 79 0.92 13.61 -5.53
CA GLY A 79 0.49 13.29 -6.89
C GLY A 79 1.66 13.10 -7.84
N PHE A 80 1.36 12.70 -9.08
CA PHE A 80 2.37 12.64 -10.12
C PHE A 80 2.75 14.04 -10.59
N ASP A 81 4.00 14.22 -11.02
CA ASP A 81 4.40 15.47 -11.63
C ASP A 81 3.56 15.74 -12.91
N PRO A 82 2.97 16.94 -13.06
CA PRO A 82 2.14 17.26 -14.23
C PRO A 82 2.88 17.20 -15.58
N SER A 83 4.21 17.30 -15.57
CA SER A 83 5.04 17.25 -16.78
C SER A 83 5.31 15.83 -17.29
N LEU A 84 4.93 14.80 -16.53
CA LEU A 84 5.02 13.42 -16.99
C LEU A 84 4.01 13.17 -18.11
N THR A 85 4.44 12.46 -19.14
CA THR A 85 3.56 11.90 -20.16
C THR A 85 2.74 10.75 -19.57
N ASP A 86 1.65 10.37 -20.25
CA ASP A 86 0.82 9.24 -19.81
C ASP A 86 1.62 7.93 -19.75
N ALA A 87 2.50 7.69 -20.72
CA ALA A 87 3.37 6.52 -20.73
C ALA A 87 4.35 6.50 -19.54
N GLU A 88 4.89 7.65 -19.17
CA GLU A 88 5.77 7.75 -17.99
C GLU A 88 4.99 7.56 -16.69
N VAL A 89 3.75 8.04 -16.60
CA VAL A 89 2.88 7.80 -15.45
C VAL A 89 2.55 6.31 -15.31
N ASP A 90 2.20 5.65 -16.41
CA ASP A 90 1.88 4.22 -16.41
C ASP A 90 3.10 3.39 -15.98
N GLU A 91 4.29 3.70 -16.50
CA GLU A 91 5.53 3.02 -16.08
C GLU A 91 5.89 3.33 -14.63
N LEU A 92 5.78 4.59 -14.21
CA LEU A 92 6.10 5.00 -12.85
C LEU A 92 5.17 4.33 -11.83
N ALA A 93 3.86 4.29 -12.09
CA ALA A 93 2.91 3.61 -11.23
C ALA A 93 3.21 2.11 -11.13
N TYR A 94 3.52 1.45 -12.24
CA TYR A 94 3.91 0.03 -12.25
C TYR A 94 5.14 -0.22 -11.36
N ARG A 95 6.17 0.60 -11.51
CA ARG A 95 7.40 0.46 -10.72
C ARG A 95 7.20 0.80 -9.25
N LEU A 96 6.37 1.79 -8.92
CA LEU A 96 6.03 2.12 -7.55
C LEU A 96 5.35 0.94 -6.87
N VAL A 97 4.27 0.40 -7.46
CA VAL A 97 3.56 -0.77 -6.92
C VAL A 97 4.51 -1.95 -6.74
N GLN A 98 5.38 -2.22 -7.72
CA GLN A 98 6.39 -3.28 -7.61
C GLN A 98 7.37 -3.05 -6.46
N SER A 99 7.87 -1.82 -6.30
CA SER A 99 8.81 -1.44 -5.22
C SER A 99 8.16 -1.46 -3.82
N GLU A 100 6.84 -1.31 -3.74
CA GLU A 100 6.07 -1.27 -2.51
C GLU A 100 5.73 -2.67 -1.98
N LEU A 101 5.73 -3.71 -2.81
CA LEU A 101 5.38 -5.08 -2.40
C LEU A 101 6.19 -5.61 -1.20
N PRO A 102 7.53 -5.46 -1.15
CA PRO A 102 8.29 -5.85 0.05
C PRO A 102 7.82 -5.14 1.32
N THR A 103 7.52 -3.84 1.22
CA THR A 103 6.97 -3.05 2.33
C THR A 103 5.62 -3.58 2.74
N TYR A 104 4.73 -3.88 1.78
CA TYR A 104 3.40 -4.40 2.06
C TYR A 104 3.45 -5.74 2.77
N ARG A 105 4.34 -6.66 2.36
CA ARG A 105 4.56 -7.93 3.09
C ARG A 105 4.98 -7.69 4.53
N ARG A 106 5.91 -6.75 4.77
CA ARG A 106 6.38 -6.39 6.12
C ARG A 106 5.27 -5.77 6.96
N LEU A 107 4.47 -4.88 6.40
CA LEU A 107 3.31 -4.28 7.08
C LEU A 107 2.27 -5.34 7.44
N VAL A 108 2.01 -6.27 6.53
CA VAL A 108 1.12 -7.39 6.78
C VAL A 108 1.64 -8.28 7.92
N ALA A 109 2.94 -8.60 7.93
CA ALA A 109 3.57 -9.35 9.02
C ALA A 109 3.42 -8.66 10.38
N LEU A 110 3.37 -7.33 10.37
CA LEU A 110 3.11 -6.50 11.54
C LEU A 110 1.61 -6.31 11.86
N GLY A 111 0.72 -6.99 11.13
CA GLY A 111 -0.72 -6.98 11.39
C GLY A 111 -1.50 -5.87 10.68
N VAL A 112 -0.94 -5.23 9.65
CA VAL A 112 -1.71 -4.35 8.76
C VAL A 112 -2.55 -5.20 7.80
N PHE A 113 -3.85 -4.94 7.72
CA PHE A 113 -4.76 -5.73 6.89
C PHE A 113 -5.46 -4.95 5.79
N ALA A 114 -5.32 -3.62 5.77
CA ALA A 114 -5.78 -2.77 4.67
C ALA A 114 -4.89 -1.53 4.52
N LEU A 115 -4.63 -1.15 3.28
CA LEU A 115 -3.99 0.09 2.86
C LEU A 115 -5.01 0.90 2.05
N VAL A 116 -5.31 2.10 2.48
CA VAL A 116 -6.43 2.89 1.96
C VAL A 116 -5.90 4.23 1.49
N HIS A 117 -5.95 4.47 0.19
CA HIS A 117 -5.61 5.74 -0.43
C HIS A 117 -6.89 6.56 -0.60
N VAL A 118 -6.89 7.78 -0.09
CA VAL A 118 -8.04 8.71 -0.14
C VAL A 118 -7.60 10.04 -0.71
N GLU A 119 -8.55 10.85 -1.22
CA GLU A 119 -8.27 12.19 -1.76
C GLU A 119 -7.30 12.20 -2.96
N TRP A 120 -7.10 11.04 -3.61
CA TRP A 120 -6.25 10.95 -4.79
C TRP A 120 -7.00 11.43 -6.04
N GLY A 121 -6.25 12.06 -6.96
CA GLY A 121 -6.79 12.48 -8.24
C GLY A 121 -7.17 11.30 -9.14
N PRO A 122 -8.10 11.49 -10.10
CA PRO A 122 -8.48 10.43 -11.05
C PRO A 122 -7.30 9.88 -11.86
N ARG A 123 -6.29 10.71 -12.13
CA ARG A 123 -5.08 10.33 -12.86
C ARG A 123 -4.27 9.30 -12.07
N GLU A 124 -4.00 9.59 -10.80
CA GLU A 124 -3.25 8.74 -9.89
C GLU A 124 -3.98 7.42 -9.63
N VAL A 125 -5.28 7.49 -9.34
CA VAL A 125 -6.11 6.29 -9.10
C VAL A 125 -6.16 5.38 -10.32
N LYS A 126 -6.32 5.95 -11.52
CA LYS A 126 -6.32 5.18 -12.77
C LYS A 126 -4.98 4.46 -12.97
N ALA A 127 -3.88 5.19 -12.84
CA ALA A 127 -2.54 4.64 -13.06
C ALA A 127 -2.20 3.52 -12.06
N TYR A 128 -2.49 3.70 -10.77
CA TYR A 128 -2.23 2.68 -9.76
C TYR A 128 -3.09 1.43 -9.93
N ARG A 129 -4.37 1.58 -10.33
CA ARG A 129 -5.23 0.42 -10.64
C ARG A 129 -4.70 -0.36 -11.84
N ALA A 130 -4.37 0.32 -12.93
CA ALA A 130 -3.80 -0.31 -14.12
C ALA A 130 -2.46 -0.99 -13.83
N ALA A 131 -1.60 -0.35 -13.03
CA ALA A 131 -0.34 -0.91 -12.56
C ALA A 131 -0.53 -2.18 -11.73
N THR A 132 -1.48 -2.16 -10.79
CA THR A 132 -1.82 -3.30 -9.93
C THR A 132 -2.33 -4.48 -10.76
N GLU A 133 -3.25 -4.22 -11.70
CA GLU A 133 -3.81 -5.24 -12.60
C GLU A 133 -2.73 -5.85 -13.50
N ARG A 134 -1.86 -5.00 -14.07
CA ARG A 134 -0.73 -5.45 -14.90
C ARG A 134 0.23 -6.32 -14.11
N LEU A 135 0.66 -5.87 -12.93
CA LEU A 135 1.61 -6.62 -12.10
C LEU A 135 1.01 -7.95 -11.63
N LEU A 136 -0.29 -7.97 -11.31
CA LEU A 136 -0.99 -9.20 -10.99
C LEU A 136 -0.98 -10.19 -12.18
N SER A 137 -1.22 -9.72 -13.41
CA SER A 137 -1.13 -10.54 -14.62
C SER A 137 0.29 -11.08 -14.83
N ASP A 138 1.31 -10.22 -14.68
CA ASP A 138 2.72 -10.62 -14.83
C ASP A 138 3.08 -11.75 -13.85
N LEU A 139 2.66 -11.64 -12.59
CA LEU A 139 2.89 -12.69 -11.58
C LEU A 139 2.13 -13.98 -11.91
N GLU A 140 0.90 -13.89 -12.41
CA GLU A 140 0.11 -15.07 -12.80
C GLU A 140 0.68 -15.80 -14.02
N GLU A 141 1.17 -15.06 -15.02
CA GLU A 141 1.80 -15.62 -16.22
C GLU A 141 3.16 -16.26 -15.92
N GLN A 142 3.93 -15.68 -14.99
CA GLN A 142 5.21 -16.23 -14.54
C GLN A 142 5.07 -17.48 -13.65
N SER A 143 3.88 -17.69 -13.05
CA SER A 143 3.60 -18.81 -12.13
C SER A 143 3.48 -20.20 -12.81
N VAL A 144 3.72 -20.34 -14.12
CA VAL A 144 3.66 -21.62 -14.83
C VAL A 144 5.05 -21.96 -15.39
N PRO A 145 5.85 -22.88 -14.78
CA PRO A 145 5.42 -24.16 -14.19
C PRO A 145 5.93 -24.41 -12.75
N GLU A 146 5.00 -24.68 -11.83
CA GLU A 146 5.21 -25.10 -10.42
C GLU A 146 6.06 -26.38 -10.23
N VAL A 147 6.52 -27.00 -11.31
CA VAL A 147 7.26 -28.28 -11.29
C VAL A 147 8.76 -28.07 -11.03
N ASP A 148 9.31 -26.89 -11.32
CA ASP A 148 10.74 -26.56 -11.15
C ASP A 148 11.01 -25.22 -10.41
N ALA A 149 9.97 -24.53 -9.94
CA ALA A 149 10.12 -23.24 -9.23
C ALA A 149 10.64 -23.43 -7.79
N ASP A 150 11.47 -22.50 -7.29
CA ASP A 150 11.87 -22.49 -5.89
C ASP A 150 10.61 -22.31 -5.02
N PRO A 151 10.30 -23.23 -4.09
CA PRO A 151 9.16 -23.10 -3.18
C PRO A 151 9.12 -21.76 -2.43
N ARG A 152 10.28 -21.13 -2.21
CA ARG A 152 10.38 -19.80 -1.58
C ARG A 152 9.81 -18.70 -2.47
N GLU A 153 10.19 -18.69 -3.74
CA GLU A 153 9.68 -17.72 -4.71
C GLU A 153 8.17 -17.90 -4.89
N VAL A 154 7.70 -19.15 -4.97
CA VAL A 154 6.26 -19.47 -5.05
C VAL A 154 5.49 -18.92 -3.84
N ALA A 155 6.05 -19.03 -2.63
CA ALA A 155 5.42 -18.50 -1.43
C ALA A 155 5.33 -16.97 -1.43
N VAL A 156 6.39 -16.28 -1.89
CA VAL A 156 6.41 -14.82 -2.05
C VAL A 156 5.37 -14.37 -3.08
N ASP A 157 5.37 -14.97 -4.27
CA ASP A 157 4.43 -14.63 -5.35
C ASP A 157 2.97 -14.87 -4.94
N ARG A 158 2.72 -15.92 -4.15
CA ARG A 158 1.40 -16.19 -3.57
C ARG A 158 0.96 -15.05 -2.65
N VAL A 159 1.85 -14.53 -1.81
CA VAL A 159 1.54 -13.37 -0.94
C VAL A 159 1.36 -12.10 -1.74
N ASP A 160 2.22 -11.84 -2.73
CA ASP A 160 2.15 -10.63 -3.54
C ASP A 160 0.86 -10.56 -4.35
N ARG A 161 0.46 -11.66 -4.98
CA ARG A 161 -0.84 -11.76 -5.66
C ARG A 161 -2.00 -11.47 -4.70
N TRP A 162 -1.90 -11.95 -3.46
CA TRP A 162 -2.93 -11.68 -2.45
C TRP A 162 -2.96 -10.19 -2.07
N VAL A 163 -1.79 -9.60 -1.81
CA VAL A 163 -1.63 -8.18 -1.49
C VAL A 163 -2.24 -7.30 -2.58
N LEU A 164 -1.88 -7.53 -3.84
CA LEU A 164 -2.39 -6.76 -4.98
C LEU A 164 -3.91 -6.86 -5.14
N ARG A 165 -4.50 -8.02 -4.82
CA ARG A 165 -5.95 -8.23 -4.96
C ARG A 165 -6.77 -7.67 -3.79
N HIS A 166 -6.20 -7.62 -2.59
CA HIS A 166 -7.01 -7.52 -1.39
C HIS A 166 -6.55 -6.49 -0.36
N LEU A 167 -5.32 -6.00 -0.42
CA LEU A 167 -4.76 -5.11 0.59
C LEU A 167 -5.01 -3.64 0.27
N THR A 168 -4.86 -3.22 -0.98
CA THR A 168 -4.89 -1.81 -1.40
C THR A 168 -6.26 -1.36 -1.90
N HIS A 169 -6.75 -0.23 -1.39
CA HIS A 169 -8.03 0.37 -1.74
C HIS A 169 -7.85 1.84 -2.12
N PHE A 170 -8.51 2.29 -3.20
CA PHE A 170 -8.36 3.66 -3.73
C PHE A 170 -9.72 4.35 -3.81
N TYR A 171 -9.81 5.51 -3.16
CA TYR A 171 -10.98 6.39 -3.11
C TYR A 171 -10.59 7.81 -3.54
N THR A 172 -11.44 8.42 -4.37
CA THR A 172 -11.32 9.85 -4.73
C THR A 172 -11.97 10.76 -3.69
N ASP A 173 -12.78 10.19 -2.80
CA ASP A 173 -13.52 10.89 -1.74
C ASP A 173 -12.60 11.45 -0.64
N GLY A 174 -13.13 12.41 0.11
CA GLY A 174 -12.43 13.07 1.21
C GLY A 174 -12.15 12.12 2.38
N PHE A 175 -11.05 12.37 3.11
CA PHE A 175 -10.63 11.50 4.22
C PHE A 175 -11.73 11.25 5.25
N GLU A 176 -12.44 12.29 5.71
CA GLU A 176 -13.47 12.13 6.75
C GLU A 176 -14.66 11.27 6.28
N GLU A 177 -15.05 11.38 5.01
CA GLU A 177 -16.13 10.56 4.44
C GLU A 177 -15.72 9.09 4.35
N VAL A 178 -14.54 8.82 3.78
CA VAL A 178 -14.01 7.46 3.70
C VAL A 178 -13.83 6.88 5.11
N PHE A 179 -13.26 7.65 6.02
CA PHE A 179 -12.94 7.20 7.37
C PHE A 179 -14.18 6.88 8.21
N ARG A 180 -15.19 7.75 8.20
CA ARG A 180 -16.37 7.60 9.07
C ARG A 180 -17.49 6.78 8.46
N SER A 181 -17.61 6.77 7.14
CA SER A 181 -18.68 6.04 6.45
C SER A 181 -18.17 4.72 5.89
N ILE A 182 -17.19 4.78 5.00
CA ILE A 182 -16.77 3.62 4.20
C ILE A 182 -15.99 2.61 5.06
N LEU A 183 -14.91 3.04 5.71
CA LEU A 183 -14.09 2.15 6.52
C LEU A 183 -14.90 1.55 7.67
N LEU A 184 -15.76 2.35 8.30
CA LEU A 184 -16.62 1.86 9.37
C LEU A 184 -17.63 0.82 8.85
N ALA A 185 -18.26 1.06 7.71
CA ALA A 185 -19.23 0.13 7.14
C ALA A 185 -18.61 -1.18 6.63
N HIS A 186 -17.36 -1.12 6.13
CA HIS A 186 -16.67 -2.26 5.54
C HIS A 186 -15.66 -2.94 6.47
N LEU A 187 -15.50 -2.45 7.70
CA LEU A 187 -14.49 -2.94 8.65
C LEU A 187 -14.53 -4.46 8.82
N ALA A 188 -15.72 -5.02 9.05
CA ALA A 188 -15.89 -6.45 9.22
C ALA A 188 -15.43 -7.27 7.99
N SER A 189 -15.60 -6.73 6.78
CA SER A 189 -15.15 -7.38 5.54
C SER A 189 -13.62 -7.40 5.43
N PHE A 190 -12.97 -6.31 5.84
CA PHE A 190 -11.51 -6.27 5.92
C PHE A 190 -10.98 -7.24 7.00
N GLU A 191 -11.65 -7.31 8.15
CA GLU A 191 -11.24 -8.16 9.26
C GLU A 191 -11.36 -9.66 8.97
N GLN A 192 -12.37 -10.07 8.19
CA GLN A 192 -12.54 -11.47 7.76
C GLN A 192 -11.31 -12.04 7.04
N ARG A 193 -10.47 -11.17 6.48
CA ARG A 193 -9.27 -11.55 5.73
C ARG A 193 -8.04 -11.77 6.62
N ILE A 194 -8.04 -11.21 7.83
CA ILE A 194 -6.89 -11.24 8.75
C ILE A 194 -6.38 -12.67 9.01
N PRO A 195 -7.23 -13.67 9.32
CA PRO A 195 -6.71 -15.01 9.63
C PRO A 195 -5.98 -15.66 8.46
N HIS A 196 -6.52 -15.53 7.26
CA HIS A 196 -5.91 -16.09 6.05
C HIS A 196 -4.60 -15.37 5.71
N LEU A 197 -4.61 -14.04 5.81
CA LEU A 197 -3.44 -13.21 5.57
C LEU A 197 -2.27 -13.53 6.53
N ARG A 198 -2.57 -13.69 7.82
CA ARG A 198 -1.58 -14.10 8.84
C ARG A 198 -0.99 -15.46 8.53
N ALA A 199 -1.81 -16.43 8.14
CA ALA A 199 -1.34 -17.75 7.77
C ALA A 199 -0.39 -17.70 6.57
N MET A 200 -0.74 -16.92 5.54
CA MET A 200 0.09 -16.78 4.35
C MET A 200 1.45 -16.14 4.64
N VAL A 201 1.49 -15.13 5.51
CA VAL A 201 2.74 -14.44 5.85
C VAL A 201 3.59 -15.22 6.85
N ALA A 202 2.98 -16.02 7.72
CA ALA A 202 3.74 -16.93 8.60
C ALA A 202 4.53 -18.01 7.83
N ASP A 203 4.14 -18.30 6.58
CA ASP A 203 4.84 -19.23 5.69
C ASP A 203 6.00 -18.56 4.91
N LEU A 204 6.17 -17.24 4.99
CA LEU A 204 7.24 -16.54 4.28
C LEU A 204 8.60 -16.76 4.96
N PRO A 205 9.70 -16.79 4.18
CA PRO A 205 11.03 -16.85 4.75
C PRO A 205 11.42 -15.51 5.39
N ASP A 206 12.25 -15.54 6.45
CA ASP A 206 12.59 -14.35 7.26
C ASP A 206 13.21 -13.21 6.44
N ASP A 207 13.98 -13.53 5.39
CA ASP A 207 14.61 -12.57 4.50
C ASP A 207 13.61 -11.85 3.58
N ALA A 208 12.47 -12.48 3.26
CA ALA A 208 11.37 -11.82 2.56
C ALA A 208 10.62 -10.79 3.42
N LEU A 209 10.89 -10.80 4.74
CA LEU A 209 10.34 -9.89 5.74
C LEU A 209 11.40 -8.96 6.39
N ALA A 210 12.67 -9.11 6.02
CA ALA A 210 13.78 -8.31 6.53
C ALA A 210 13.65 -6.83 6.13
#